data_AF-A0A522QZZ6-F1
#
_entry.id   AF-A0A522QZZ6-F1
#
_cell.length_a   1.000
_cell.length_b   1.000
_cell.length_c   1.000
_cell.angle_alpha   90.00
_cell.angle_beta   90.00
_cell.angle_gamma   90.00
#
_symmetry.space_group_name_H-M   'P 1'
#
loop_
_entity.id
_entity.type
_entity.pdbx_description
1 polymer ?
#
loop_
_entity_poly.entity_id
_entity_poly.type
_entity_poly.pdbx_seq_one_letter_code
_entity_poly.pdbx_strand_id
1 'polypeptide(L)'
;MASFRPAVKESDGYVQKISKYIPVEIIAGYTALTGYLTIGANMEIPSHYKTYYIILLIVLIVMTPVWTYFAVIDGQAAELDKQKKRVFFQAAIAMLSFIIWVYAIGNVLLKAILCHCNNTACADCSSYSPVLGSIILVLFTLMTPLFERIILGTKLPDN
;
A
#
# COMPACT_ATOMS: atom_id res chain seq x y z
N MET A 1 2.56 -19.84 17.83
CA MET A 1 2.17 -20.03 16.41
C MET A 1 2.96 -19.04 15.58
N ALA A 2 3.50 -19.45 14.43
CA ALA A 2 4.14 -18.52 13.51
C ALA A 2 3.07 -17.61 12.91
N SER A 3 3.10 -16.33 13.22
CA SER A 3 2.24 -15.34 12.58
C SER A 3 2.83 -15.01 11.21
N PHE A 4 1.99 -14.94 10.18
CA PHE A 4 2.41 -14.61 8.81
C PHE A 4 3.09 -13.24 8.71
N ARG A 5 2.82 -12.33 9.68
CA ARG A 5 3.43 -11.01 9.74
C ARG A 5 3.43 -10.46 11.17
N PRO A 6 4.53 -9.85 11.66
CA PRO A 6 4.55 -9.28 12.99
C PRO A 6 3.56 -8.09 13.10
N ALA A 7 2.59 -8.22 14.00
CA ALA A 7 1.72 -7.11 14.38
C ALA A 7 2.51 -5.98 15.08
N VAL A 8 2.01 -4.76 14.95
CA VAL A 8 2.53 -3.60 15.69
C VAL A 8 2.33 -3.86 17.18
N LYS A 9 3.33 -3.54 17.98
CA LYS A 9 3.31 -3.58 19.45
C LYS A 9 3.55 -2.18 19.98
N GLU A 10 3.06 -1.91 21.19
CA GLU A 10 3.25 -0.59 21.81
C GLU A 10 4.73 -0.30 22.11
N SER A 11 5.50 -1.35 22.42
CA SER A 11 6.95 -1.28 22.65
C SER A 11 7.78 -1.14 21.38
N ASP A 12 7.18 -1.15 20.19
CA ASP A 12 7.93 -1.03 18.95
C ASP A 12 8.46 0.39 18.77
N GLY A 13 9.73 0.50 18.36
CA GLY A 13 10.32 1.76 17.95
C GLY A 13 9.67 2.33 16.67
N TYR A 14 9.88 3.62 16.41
CA TYR A 14 9.27 4.32 15.28
C TYR A 14 9.47 3.61 13.92
N VAL A 15 10.70 3.21 13.60
CA VAL A 15 11.01 2.52 12.32
C VAL A 15 10.35 1.13 12.25
N GLN A 16 10.29 0.41 13.39
CA GLN A 16 9.64 -0.90 13.46
C GLN A 16 8.14 -0.76 13.18
N LYS A 17 7.49 0.27 13.72
CA LYS A 17 6.08 0.57 13.44
C LYS A 17 5.85 0.80 11.95
N ILE A 18 6.68 1.63 11.30
CA ILE A 18 6.60 1.89 9.85
C ILE A 18 6.66 0.58 9.06
N SER A 19 7.66 -0.27 9.34
CA SER A 19 7.84 -1.55 8.62
C SER A 19 6.65 -2.52 8.76
N LYS A 20 5.93 -2.45 9.89
CA LYS A 20 4.78 -3.30 10.18
C LYS A 20 3.46 -2.77 9.64
N TYR A 21 3.36 -1.46 9.40
CA TYR A 21 2.19 -0.85 8.75
C TYR A 21 2.23 -0.96 7.23
N ILE A 22 3.39 -0.74 6.60
CA ILE A 22 3.52 -0.73 5.13
C ILE A 22 3.58 -2.16 4.59
N PRO A 23 2.64 -2.64 3.76
CA PRO A 23 2.61 -4.01 3.24
C PRO A 23 3.66 -4.26 2.16
N VAL A 24 4.94 -4.27 2.54
CA VAL A 24 6.10 -4.37 1.65
C VAL A 24 6.09 -5.65 0.80
N GLU A 25 5.56 -6.75 1.31
CA GLU A 25 5.44 -8.02 0.59
C GLU A 25 4.45 -7.90 -0.58
N ILE A 26 3.32 -7.21 -0.36
CA ILE A 26 2.30 -6.95 -1.38
C ILE A 26 2.82 -5.96 -2.42
N ILE A 27 3.56 -4.93 -1.99
CA ILE A 27 4.21 -3.95 -2.88
C ILE A 27 5.28 -4.62 -3.74
N ALA A 28 6.06 -5.55 -3.18
CA ALA A 28 7.04 -6.33 -3.94
C ALA A 28 6.35 -7.22 -4.98
N GLY A 29 5.26 -7.91 -4.59
CA GLY A 29 4.44 -8.69 -5.51
C GLY A 29 3.85 -7.85 -6.65
N TYR A 30 3.32 -6.67 -6.34
CA TYR A 30 2.88 -5.68 -7.34
C TYR A 30 4.00 -5.32 -8.32
N THR A 31 5.18 -4.97 -7.79
CA THR A 31 6.31 -4.54 -8.61
C THR A 31 6.80 -5.66 -9.54
N ALA A 32 6.86 -6.91 -9.03
CA ALA A 32 7.25 -8.07 -9.83
C ALA A 32 6.25 -8.37 -10.95
N LEU A 33 4.95 -8.40 -10.64
CA LEU A 33 3.90 -8.70 -11.62
C LEU A 33 3.75 -7.59 -12.67
N THR A 34 3.92 -6.33 -12.29
CA THR A 34 3.91 -5.22 -13.25
C THR A 34 5.13 -5.22 -14.17
N GLY A 35 6.27 -5.74 -13.71
CA GLY A 35 7.42 -6.00 -14.58
C GLY A 35 7.12 -6.96 -15.73
N TYR A 36 6.19 -7.90 -15.55
CA TYR A 36 5.74 -8.81 -16.60
C TYR A 36 4.83 -8.13 -17.64
N LEU A 37 4.15 -7.06 -17.24
CA LEU A 37 3.25 -6.27 -18.09
C LEU A 37 3.98 -5.09 -18.75
N THR A 38 5.28 -5.23 -18.99
CA THR A 38 6.09 -4.18 -19.63
C THR A 38 5.73 -4.06 -21.11
N ILE A 39 5.60 -2.81 -21.57
CA ILE A 39 5.27 -2.47 -22.95
C ILE A 39 6.40 -1.56 -23.44
N GLY A 40 6.89 -1.81 -24.64
CA GLY A 40 7.94 -0.99 -25.24
C GLY A 40 7.47 0.45 -25.50
N ALA A 41 8.42 1.37 -25.59
CA ALA A 41 8.13 2.77 -25.86
C ALA A 41 7.46 2.96 -27.22
N ASN A 42 6.50 3.89 -27.30
CA ASN A 42 5.73 4.25 -28.48
C ASN A 42 4.85 3.13 -29.07
N MET A 43 4.60 2.07 -28.31
CA MET A 43 3.69 1.00 -28.72
C MET A 43 2.25 1.27 -28.27
N GLU A 44 1.31 0.81 -29.07
CA GLU A 44 -0.10 0.72 -28.70
C GLU A 44 -0.28 -0.29 -27.56
N ILE A 45 -1.07 0.08 -26.56
CA ILE A 45 -1.31 -0.77 -25.39
C ILE A 45 -2.38 -1.79 -25.78
N PRO A 46 -2.07 -3.10 -25.72
CA PRO A 46 -3.08 -4.12 -25.98
C PRO A 46 -4.28 -3.93 -25.05
N SER A 47 -5.50 -3.98 -25.60
CA SER A 47 -6.73 -3.73 -24.84
C SER A 47 -6.84 -4.61 -23.58
N HIS A 48 -6.44 -5.88 -23.69
CA HIS A 48 -6.47 -6.84 -22.59
C HIS A 48 -5.49 -6.54 -21.44
N TYR A 49 -4.38 -5.82 -21.70
CA TYR A 49 -3.38 -5.52 -20.67
C TYR A 49 -3.93 -4.55 -19.63
N LYS A 50 -4.75 -3.58 -20.05
CA LYS A 50 -5.45 -2.69 -19.12
C LYS A 50 -6.38 -3.48 -18.20
N THR A 51 -7.12 -4.44 -18.76
CA THR A 51 -8.01 -5.32 -17.99
C THR A 51 -7.24 -6.16 -16.97
N TYR A 52 -6.14 -6.81 -17.39
CA TYR A 52 -5.31 -7.61 -16.47
C TYR A 52 -4.71 -6.76 -15.36
N TYR A 53 -4.25 -5.55 -15.68
CA TYR A 53 -3.71 -4.63 -14.68
C TYR A 53 -4.76 -4.16 -13.68
N ILE A 54 -5.98 -3.85 -14.13
CA ILE A 54 -7.09 -3.48 -13.23
C ILE A 54 -7.45 -4.65 -12.31
N ILE A 55 -7.56 -5.87 -12.84
CA ILE A 55 -7.83 -7.07 -12.03
C ILE A 55 -6.73 -7.25 -10.98
N LEU A 56 -5.46 -7.15 -11.39
CA LEU A 56 -4.31 -7.23 -10.50
C LEU A 56 -4.40 -6.18 -9.38
N LEU A 57 -4.69 -4.92 -9.71
CA LEU A 57 -4.82 -3.86 -8.71
C LEU A 57 -5.96 -4.15 -7.74
N ILE A 58 -7.14 -4.55 -8.22
CA ILE A 58 -8.29 -4.86 -7.35
C ILE A 58 -7.94 -6.03 -6.43
N VAL A 59 -7.34 -7.09 -6.95
CA VAL A 59 -6.93 -8.25 -6.16
C VAL A 59 -5.94 -7.84 -5.07
N LEU A 60 -4.92 -7.05 -5.38
CA LEU A 60 -3.92 -6.63 -4.38
C LEU A 60 -4.49 -5.63 -3.38
N ILE A 61 -5.38 -4.72 -3.80
CA ILE A 61 -6.08 -3.79 -2.91
C ILE A 61 -6.95 -4.55 -1.90
N VAL A 62 -7.65 -5.61 -2.33
CA VAL A 62 -8.49 -6.44 -1.43
C VAL A 62 -7.63 -7.38 -0.58
N MET A 63 -6.57 -7.94 -1.16
CA MET A 63 -5.65 -8.82 -0.44
C MET A 63 -4.91 -8.09 0.68
N THR A 64 -4.57 -6.81 0.50
CA THR A 64 -3.86 -6.00 1.50
C THR A 64 -4.56 -5.95 2.88
N PRO A 65 -5.81 -5.48 3.02
CA PRO A 65 -6.50 -5.44 4.30
C PRO A 65 -6.74 -6.85 4.85
N VAL A 66 -7.07 -7.83 4.01
CA VAL A 66 -7.25 -9.23 4.42
C VAL A 66 -5.96 -9.80 5.01
N TRP A 67 -4.83 -9.58 4.35
CA TRP A 67 -3.51 -10.01 4.82
C TRP A 67 -3.15 -9.38 6.17
N THR A 68 -3.38 -8.08 6.32
CA THR A 68 -3.11 -7.39 7.58
C THR A 68 -4.09 -7.73 8.70
N TYR A 69 -5.32 -8.12 8.36
CA TYR A 69 -6.32 -8.57 9.33
C TYR A 69 -5.86 -9.85 10.03
N PHE A 70 -5.39 -10.85 9.27
CA PHE A 70 -4.83 -12.09 9.83
C PHE A 70 -3.58 -11.83 10.68
N ALA A 71 -2.72 -10.91 10.27
CA ALA A 71 -1.53 -10.53 11.05
C ALA A 71 -1.85 -10.05 12.48
N VAL A 72 -2.94 -9.32 12.66
CA VAL A 72 -3.34 -8.78 13.97
C VAL A 72 -4.06 -9.82 14.83
N ILE A 73 -4.88 -10.68 14.23
CA ILE A 73 -5.58 -11.76 14.94
C ILE A 73 -4.60 -12.77 15.49
N ASP A 74 -3.61 -13.17 14.69
CA ASP A 74 -2.60 -14.14 15.11
C ASP A 74 -1.63 -13.56 16.17
N GLY A 75 -1.58 -12.23 16.30
CA GLY A 75 -0.54 -11.52 17.03
C GLY A 75 -0.87 -11.12 18.47
N GLN A 76 -2.15 -11.08 18.90
CA GLN A 76 -2.51 -10.58 20.24
C GLN A 76 -3.70 -11.28 20.90
N ALA A 77 -3.53 -11.67 22.17
CA ALA A 77 -4.55 -12.09 23.12
C ALA A 77 -5.01 -10.89 24.00
N ALA A 78 -5.44 -9.79 23.39
CA ALA A 78 -5.84 -8.57 24.12
C ALA A 78 -7.34 -8.29 23.96
N GLU A 79 -7.93 -7.66 24.98
CA GLU A 79 -9.30 -7.11 25.08
C GLU A 79 -9.97 -6.82 23.72
N LEU A 80 -11.11 -7.47 23.47
CA LEU A 80 -11.80 -7.55 22.18
C LEU A 80 -12.06 -6.18 21.51
N ASP A 81 -12.39 -5.15 22.30
CA ASP A 81 -12.75 -3.83 21.77
C ASP A 81 -11.55 -2.97 21.37
N LYS A 82 -10.43 -3.04 22.12
CA LYS A 82 -9.18 -2.39 21.71
C LYS A 82 -8.59 -3.07 20.48
N GLN A 83 -8.74 -4.40 20.40
CA GLN A 83 -8.30 -5.19 19.26
C GLN A 83 -9.02 -4.76 17.97
N LYS A 84 -10.36 -4.62 17.99
CA LYS A 84 -11.14 -4.21 16.80
C LYS A 84 -10.69 -2.87 16.22
N LYS A 85 -10.49 -1.84 17.06
CA LYS A 85 -10.03 -0.52 16.60
C LYS A 85 -8.64 -0.59 15.97
N ARG A 86 -7.74 -1.37 16.58
CA ARG A 86 -6.38 -1.56 16.08
C ARG A 86 -6.35 -2.30 14.74
N VAL A 87 -7.12 -3.37 14.62
CA VAL A 87 -7.28 -4.16 13.39
C VAL A 87 -7.76 -3.24 12.26
N PHE A 88 -8.82 -2.47 12.51
CA PHE A 88 -9.39 -1.56 11.51
C PHE A 88 -8.38 -0.49 11.10
N PHE A 89 -7.70 0.13 12.07
CA PHE A 89 -6.68 1.14 11.79
C PHE A 89 -5.52 0.57 10.96
N GLN A 90 -5.00 -0.61 11.33
CA GLN A 90 -3.90 -1.24 10.60
C GLN A 90 -4.31 -1.64 9.18
N ALA A 91 -5.52 -2.19 9.00
CA ALA A 91 -6.03 -2.53 7.67
C ALA A 91 -6.22 -1.28 6.79
N ALA A 92 -6.78 -0.20 7.35
CA ALA A 92 -6.98 1.06 6.63
C ALA A 92 -5.66 1.71 6.22
N ILE A 93 -4.69 1.80 7.13
CA ILE A 93 -3.36 2.34 6.84
C ILE A 93 -2.63 1.50 5.81
N ALA A 94 -2.69 0.17 5.90
CA ALA A 94 -2.04 -0.70 4.94
C ALA A 94 -2.65 -0.56 3.53
N MET A 95 -3.99 -0.52 3.45
CA MET A 95 -4.70 -0.31 2.18
C MET A 95 -4.35 1.06 1.55
N LEU A 96 -4.38 2.15 2.33
CA LEU A 96 -4.01 3.48 1.87
C LEU A 96 -2.53 3.53 1.46
N SER A 97 -1.65 2.92 2.26
CA SER A 97 -0.23 2.83 1.96
C SER A 97 -0.02 2.15 0.61
N PHE A 98 -0.67 1.00 0.37
CA PHE A 98 -0.55 0.29 -0.90
C PHE A 98 -0.97 1.16 -2.10
N ILE A 99 -2.10 1.86 -2.00
CA ILE A 99 -2.58 2.75 -3.07
C ILE A 99 -1.56 3.87 -3.36
N ILE A 100 -1.01 4.48 -2.31
CA ILE A 100 0.00 5.55 -2.45
C ILE A 100 1.29 4.99 -3.07
N TRP A 101 1.71 3.80 -2.68
CA TRP A 101 2.87 3.13 -3.27
C TRP A 101 2.67 2.81 -4.76
N VAL A 102 1.49 2.28 -5.14
CA VAL A 102 1.14 2.03 -6.55
C VAL A 102 1.23 3.33 -7.36
N TYR A 103 0.68 4.42 -6.83
CA TYR A 103 0.72 5.72 -7.50
C TYR A 103 2.14 6.30 -7.59
N ALA A 104 2.96 6.12 -6.55
CA ALA A 104 4.33 6.64 -6.48
C ALA A 104 5.33 5.84 -7.34
N ILE A 105 5.25 4.51 -7.33
CA ILE A 105 6.06 3.65 -8.20
C ILE A 105 5.74 3.98 -9.66
N GLY A 106 4.45 3.98 -9.97
CA GLY A 106 3.99 4.33 -11.30
C GLY A 106 4.32 3.29 -12.36
N ASN A 107 3.48 3.18 -13.38
CA ASN A 107 3.83 2.48 -14.61
C ASN A 107 3.06 3.03 -15.81
N VAL A 108 3.44 2.61 -17.02
CA VAL A 108 2.80 3.03 -18.27
C VAL A 108 1.30 2.70 -18.30
N LEU A 109 0.89 1.57 -17.69
CA LEU A 109 -0.51 1.16 -17.62
C LEU A 109 -1.33 2.04 -16.67
N LEU A 110 -0.77 2.40 -15.51
CA LEU A 110 -1.39 3.31 -14.56
C LEU A 110 -1.57 4.70 -15.19
N LYS A 111 -0.52 5.23 -15.86
CA LYS A 111 -0.61 6.49 -16.61
C LYS A 111 -1.71 6.38 -17.69
N ALA A 112 -1.73 5.30 -18.45
CA ALA A 112 -2.71 5.10 -19.51
C ALA A 112 -4.16 5.00 -19.00
N ILE A 113 -4.37 4.39 -17.84
CA ILE A 113 -5.71 4.29 -17.21
C ILE A 113 -6.14 5.65 -16.65
N LEU A 114 -5.28 6.33 -15.90
CA LEU A 114 -5.61 7.63 -15.30
C LEU A 114 -5.82 8.71 -16.37
N CYS A 115 -4.97 8.75 -17.39
CA CYS A 115 -5.03 9.73 -18.47
C CYS A 115 -5.93 9.30 -19.65
N HIS A 116 -6.60 8.14 -19.59
CA HIS A 116 -7.45 7.60 -20.67
C HIS A 116 -6.74 7.53 -22.05
N CYS A 117 -5.51 7.03 -22.07
CA CYS A 117 -4.68 6.91 -23.28
C CYS A 117 -4.62 5.46 -23.81
N ASN A 118 -4.48 5.28 -25.12
CA ASN A 118 -4.32 3.96 -25.76
C ASN A 118 -2.88 3.64 -26.20
N ASN A 119 -1.96 4.60 -26.14
CA ASN A 119 -0.55 4.42 -26.45
C ASN A 119 0.30 4.74 -25.22
N THR A 120 1.47 4.12 -25.12
CA THR A 120 2.50 4.42 -24.13
C THR A 120 3.04 5.86 -24.24
N ALA A 121 3.02 6.47 -25.42
CA ALA A 121 3.34 7.88 -25.66
C ALA A 121 2.18 8.82 -25.27
N CYS A 122 1.66 8.66 -24.05
CA CYS A 122 0.59 9.49 -23.52
C CYS A 122 1.15 10.85 -23.08
N ALA A 123 0.53 11.94 -23.56
CA ALA A 123 0.83 13.29 -23.11
C ALA A 123 0.68 13.40 -21.57
N ASP A 124 1.40 14.32 -20.96
CA ASP A 124 1.30 14.53 -19.52
C ASP A 124 -0.09 15.03 -19.17
N CYS A 125 -0.78 14.28 -18.31
CA CYS A 125 -2.10 14.64 -17.80
C CYS A 125 -1.96 15.19 -16.38
N SER A 126 -2.81 16.15 -16.01
CA SER A 126 -2.78 16.77 -14.68
C SER A 126 -3.05 15.78 -13.54
N SER A 127 -3.73 14.66 -13.83
CA SER A 127 -4.14 13.66 -12.83
C SER A 127 -3.01 12.73 -12.39
N TYR A 128 -1.92 12.62 -13.16
CA TYR A 128 -0.80 11.73 -12.84
C TYR A 128 0.52 12.50 -12.83
N SER A 129 1.09 12.66 -11.63
CA SER A 129 2.42 13.23 -11.43
C SER A 129 3.24 12.30 -10.52
N PRO A 130 4.28 11.63 -11.05
CA PRO A 130 5.17 10.79 -10.26
C PRO A 130 5.83 11.54 -9.10
N VAL A 131 6.11 12.84 -9.31
CA VAL A 131 6.70 13.72 -8.30
C VAL A 131 5.75 13.91 -7.12
N LEU A 132 4.48 14.23 -7.39
CA LEU A 132 3.47 14.34 -6.34
C LEU A 132 3.27 13.00 -5.63
N GLY A 133 3.28 11.89 -6.37
CA GLY A 133 3.19 10.55 -5.79
C GLY A 133 4.30 10.27 -4.79
N SER A 134 5.54 10.60 -5.16
CA SER A 134 6.72 10.42 -4.30
C SER A 134 6.66 11.30 -3.04
N ILE A 135 6.24 12.55 -3.17
CA ILE A 135 6.05 13.47 -2.03
C ILE A 135 5.00 12.92 -1.08
N ILE A 136 3.84 12.51 -1.60
CA ILE A 136 2.74 11.95 -0.80
C ILE A 136 3.20 10.66 -0.10
N LEU A 137 3.96 9.80 -0.78
CA LEU A 137 4.52 8.58 -0.19
C LEU A 137 5.41 8.87 1.02
N VAL A 138 6.38 9.77 0.86
CA VAL A 138 7.30 10.12 1.95
C VAL A 138 6.54 10.73 3.13
N LEU A 139 5.63 11.68 2.87
CA LEU A 139 4.84 12.30 3.94
C LEU A 139 3.94 11.28 4.64
N PHE A 140 3.24 10.42 3.89
CA PHE A 140 2.33 9.43 4.47
C PHE A 140 3.08 8.40 5.33
N THR A 141 4.22 7.90 4.84
CA THR A 141 5.03 6.92 5.58
C THR A 141 5.58 7.48 6.89
N LEU A 142 6.04 8.73 6.89
CA LEU A 142 6.52 9.43 8.10
C LEU A 142 5.38 9.79 9.07
N MET A 143 4.20 10.15 8.55
CA MET A 143 3.04 10.50 9.36
C MET A 143 2.31 9.29 9.94
N THR A 144 2.52 8.08 9.39
CA THR A 144 1.80 6.86 9.81
C THR A 144 1.90 6.59 11.33
N PRO A 145 3.08 6.61 11.97
CA PRO A 145 3.18 6.41 13.42
C PRO A 145 2.59 7.58 14.24
N LEU A 146 2.52 8.78 13.67
CA LEU A 146 1.86 9.92 14.30
C LEU A 146 0.33 9.76 14.27
N PHE A 147 -0.22 9.27 13.16
CA PHE A 147 -1.65 8.92 13.08
C PHE A 147 -2.03 7.82 14.06
N GLU A 148 -1.17 6.81 14.24
CA GLU A 148 -1.37 5.78 15.27
C GLU A 148 -1.51 6.43 16.67
N ARG A 149 -0.60 7.34 17.01
CA ARG A 149 -0.61 8.03 18.30
C ARG A 149 -1.87 8.86 18.51
N ILE A 150 -2.32 9.60 17.50
CA ILE A 150 -3.50 10.46 17.59
C ILE A 150 -4.80 9.64 17.69
N ILE A 151 -4.91 8.56 16.92
CA ILE A 151 -6.16 7.79 16.78
C ILE A 151 -6.27 6.67 17.82
N LEU A 152 -5.18 5.95 18.09
CA LEU A 152 -5.16 4.83 19.04
C LEU A 152 -4.64 5.22 20.42
N GLY A 153 -4.09 6.43 20.60
CA GLY A 153 -3.64 6.93 21.90
C GLY A 153 -2.42 6.21 22.48
N THR A 154 -1.66 5.48 21.65
CA THR A 154 -0.51 4.69 22.10
C THR A 154 0.61 5.60 22.63
N LYS A 155 1.16 5.28 23.80
CA LYS A 155 2.33 5.97 24.36
C LYS A 155 3.61 5.51 23.64
N LEU A 156 4.61 6.39 23.57
CA LEU A 156 5.96 6.00 23.15
C LEU A 156 6.55 5.09 24.24
N PRO A 157 7.31 4.04 23.90
CA PRO A 157 8.04 3.29 24.90
C PRO A 157 8.98 4.23 25.66
N ASP A 158 8.91 4.20 26.98
CA ASP A 158 9.91 4.82 27.85
C ASP A 158 11.20 4.01 27.62
N ASN A 159 12.18 4.62 26.92
CA ASN A 159 13.50 4.02 26.73
C ASN A 159 14.20 3.77 28.06
#